data_AF-A0A1M4YR35-F1
#
_entry.id   AF-A0A1M4YR35-F1
#
_cell.length_a   1.000
_cell.length_b   1.000
_cell.length_c   1.000
_cell.angle_alpha   90.00
_cell.angle_beta   90.00
_cell.angle_gamma   90.00
#
_symmetry.space_group_name_H-M   'P 1'
#
loop_
_entity.id
_entity.type
_entity.pdbx_description
1 polymer ?
#
loop_
_entity_poly.entity_id
_entity_poly.type
_entity_poly.pdbx_seq_one_letter_code
_entity_poly.pdbx_strand_id
1 'polypeptide(L)'
;MVLDHYLEAFSRKPGAFPRSAPLEQAKKSGTFSVDHAEFLASASALYGENRGVGEMVGVLLLARRLPQTANTTGLRKAQEMRTFIADYVKIAARSSLVRGATLLKEVPIITSPEVDITRYDVLFEARS
;
A
#
# COMPACT_ATOMS: atom_id res chain seq x y z
N MET A 1 11.75 -22.58 1.89
CA MET A 1 10.33 -22.33 2.24
C MET A 1 10.16 -22.41 3.75
N VAL A 2 10.62 -21.38 4.49
CA VAL A 2 10.57 -21.37 5.97
C VAL A 2 9.85 -20.12 6.45
N LEU A 3 10.15 -18.96 5.87
CA LEU A 3 9.54 -17.67 6.22
C LEU A 3 8.01 -17.65 6.10
N ASP A 4 7.45 -18.33 5.10
CA ASP A 4 6.00 -18.41 4.82
C ASP A 4 5.21 -18.95 6.01
N HIS A 5 5.71 -20.06 6.58
CA HIS A 5 5.05 -20.76 7.68
C HIS A 5 5.14 -19.94 8.98
N TYR A 6 6.24 -19.21 9.17
CA TYR A 6 6.39 -18.33 10.32
C TYR A 6 5.49 -17.09 10.24
N LEU A 7 5.31 -16.50 9.06
CA LEU A 7 4.42 -15.33 8.89
C LEU A 7 2.94 -15.70 9.13
N GLU A 8 2.53 -16.90 8.72
CA GLU A 8 1.20 -17.43 9.02
C GLU A 8 1.01 -17.68 10.53
N ALA A 9 2.06 -18.14 11.22
CA ALA A 9 2.06 -18.27 12.67
C ALA A 9 2.01 -16.91 13.39
N PHE A 10 2.70 -15.88 12.89
CA PHE A 10 2.66 -14.53 13.46
C PHE A 10 1.34 -13.81 13.24
N SER A 11 0.61 -14.13 12.17
CA SER A 11 -0.77 -13.66 11.97
C SER A 11 -1.71 -14.10 13.11
N ARG A 12 -1.43 -15.27 13.73
CA ARG A 12 -2.21 -15.80 14.89
C ARG A 12 -1.66 -15.35 16.25
N LYS A 13 -0.35 -15.13 16.37
CA LYS A 13 0.33 -14.66 17.60
C LYS A 13 1.37 -13.57 17.30
N PRO A 14 0.93 -12.32 17.11
CA PRO A 14 1.81 -11.24 16.65
C PRO A 14 2.88 -10.83 17.68
N GLY A 15 2.63 -10.98 18.99
CA GLY A 15 3.58 -10.57 20.03
C GLY A 15 4.96 -11.27 20.03
N ALA A 16 5.14 -12.37 19.29
CA ALA A 16 6.43 -13.06 19.19
C ALA A 16 7.31 -12.57 18.02
N PHE A 17 6.75 -11.78 17.10
CA PHE A 17 7.42 -11.36 15.87
C PHE A 17 8.67 -10.50 16.10
N PRO A 18 8.67 -9.49 17.00
CA PRO A 18 9.82 -8.58 17.16
C PRO A 18 11.10 -9.28 17.65
N ARG A 19 10.99 -10.43 18.33
CA ARG A 19 12.12 -11.23 18.84
C ARG A 19 12.33 -12.54 18.09
N SER A 20 11.73 -12.69 16.92
CA SER A 20 11.73 -13.96 16.22
C SER A 20 13.06 -14.23 15.50
N ALA A 21 13.56 -15.47 15.60
CA ALA A 21 14.76 -15.90 14.87
C ALA A 21 14.68 -15.67 13.34
N PRO A 22 13.50 -15.85 12.68
CA PRO A 22 13.34 -15.50 11.27
C PRO A 22 13.55 -14.01 10.98
N LEU A 23 13.15 -13.10 11.87
CA LEU A 23 13.39 -11.66 11.69
C LEU A 23 14.87 -11.33 11.81
N GLU A 24 15.57 -11.94 12.77
CA GLU A 24 17.02 -11.79 12.92
C GLU A 24 17.78 -12.34 11.70
N GLN A 25 17.31 -13.45 11.12
CA GLN A 25 17.84 -13.98 9.87
C GLN A 25 17.54 -13.06 8.68
N ALA A 26 16.34 -12.49 8.61
CA ALA A 26 15.94 -11.55 7.57
C ALA A 26 16.80 -10.27 7.60
N LYS A 27 17.08 -9.74 8.80
CA LYS A 27 18.02 -8.62 9.01
C LYS A 27 19.42 -8.97 8.52
N LYS A 28 19.96 -10.13 8.91
CA LYS A 28 21.29 -10.60 8.47
C LYS A 28 21.38 -10.82 6.96
N SER A 29 20.30 -11.24 6.32
CA SER A 29 20.22 -11.45 4.87
C SER A 29 19.99 -10.16 4.05
N GLY A 30 19.77 -9.02 4.71
CA GLY A 30 19.47 -7.73 4.04
C GLY A 30 18.06 -7.64 3.44
N THR A 31 17.22 -8.66 3.61
CA THR A 31 15.82 -8.66 3.13
C THR A 31 14.92 -7.77 3.98
N PHE A 32 15.33 -7.49 5.23
CA PHE A 32 14.66 -6.53 6.11
C PHE A 32 15.47 -5.21 6.15
N SER A 33 14.98 -4.19 5.45
CA SER A 33 15.64 -2.87 5.36
C SER A 33 15.31 -1.95 6.54
N VAL A 34 16.03 -0.81 6.62
CA VAL A 34 15.74 0.26 7.58
C VAL A 34 14.32 0.79 7.42
N ASP A 35 13.81 0.92 6.19
CA ASP A 35 12.44 1.38 5.94
C ASP A 35 11.39 0.44 6.57
N HIS A 36 11.69 -0.86 6.65
CA HIS A 36 10.84 -1.82 7.35
C HIS A 36 10.89 -1.55 8.86
N ALA A 37 12.07 -1.38 9.44
CA ALA A 37 12.19 -1.08 10.87
C ALA A 37 11.39 0.16 11.28
N GLU A 38 11.51 1.24 10.51
CA GLU A 38 10.79 2.51 10.76
C GLU A 38 9.27 2.37 10.60
N PHE A 39 8.82 1.63 9.57
CA PHE A 39 7.40 1.33 9.39
C PHE A 39 6.85 0.54 10.58
N LEU A 40 7.56 -0.50 11.04
CA LEU A 40 7.12 -1.31 12.17
C LEU A 40 7.04 -0.48 13.45
N ALA A 41 8.05 0.35 13.72
CA ALA A 41 8.06 1.23 14.89
C ALA A 41 6.88 2.21 14.86
N SER A 42 6.64 2.85 13.72
CA SER A 42 5.55 3.82 13.54
C SER A 42 4.18 3.17 13.61
N ALA A 43 4.00 2.01 12.96
CA ALA A 43 2.76 1.23 13.00
C ALA A 43 2.44 0.75 14.42
N SER A 44 3.46 0.27 15.15
CA SER A 44 3.31 -0.18 16.53
C SER A 44 2.97 0.97 17.47
N ALA A 45 3.55 2.15 17.26
CA ALA A 45 3.23 3.35 18.03
C ALA A 45 1.79 3.84 17.79
N LEU A 46 1.29 3.78 16.54
CA LEU A 46 -0.03 4.31 16.18
C LEU A 46 -1.18 3.32 16.44
N TYR A 47 -0.96 2.04 16.18
CA TYR A 47 -2.02 1.03 16.19
C TYR A 47 -1.89 0.02 17.34
N GLY A 48 -0.82 0.14 18.15
CA GLY A 48 -0.42 -0.85 19.13
C GLY A 48 0.44 -1.96 18.52
N GLU A 49 1.30 -2.57 19.35
CA GLU A 49 2.31 -3.54 18.93
C GLU A 49 1.74 -4.69 18.11
N ASN A 50 0.67 -5.34 18.59
CA ASN A 50 0.07 -6.50 17.89
C ASN A 50 -0.44 -6.14 16.49
N ARG A 51 -1.09 -4.98 16.34
CA ARG A 51 -1.64 -4.54 15.06
C ARG A 51 -0.52 -4.04 14.13
N GLY A 52 0.44 -3.28 14.65
CA GLY A 52 1.60 -2.84 13.89
C GLY A 52 2.44 -3.99 13.34
N VAL A 53 2.63 -5.05 14.14
CA VAL A 53 3.24 -6.30 13.68
C VAL A 53 2.42 -6.95 12.56
N GLY A 54 1.10 -7.03 12.71
CA GLY A 54 0.22 -7.61 11.69
C GLY A 54 0.36 -6.92 10.32
N GLU A 55 0.40 -5.59 10.32
CA GLU A 55 0.62 -4.79 9.10
C GLU A 55 2.02 -5.05 8.52
N MET A 56 3.06 -5.10 9.35
CA MET A 56 4.42 -5.42 8.89
C MET A 56 4.50 -6.83 8.27
N VAL A 57 3.85 -7.82 8.87
CA VAL A 57 3.76 -9.18 8.31
C VAL A 57 3.11 -9.14 6.93
N GLY A 58 2.05 -8.35 6.75
CA GLY A 58 1.42 -8.11 5.45
C GLY A 58 2.39 -7.53 4.41
N VAL A 59 3.20 -6.53 4.80
CA VAL A 59 4.23 -5.93 3.95
C VAL A 59 5.32 -6.94 3.57
N LEU A 60 5.80 -7.75 4.51
CA LEU A 60 6.81 -8.78 4.22
C LEU A 60 6.29 -9.86 3.28
N LEU A 61 5.02 -10.27 3.43
CA LEU A 61 4.38 -11.20 2.51
C LEU A 61 4.27 -10.61 1.10
N LEU A 62 3.96 -9.32 0.99
CA LEU A 62 3.94 -8.59 -0.28
C LEU A 62 5.33 -8.56 -0.93
N ALA A 63 6.38 -8.27 -0.16
CA ALA A 63 7.76 -8.14 -0.64
C ALA A 63 8.28 -9.42 -1.33
N ARG A 64 7.68 -10.58 -1.06
CA ARG A 64 8.01 -11.84 -1.72
C ARG A 64 7.55 -11.92 -3.18
N ARG A 65 6.57 -11.11 -3.55
CA ARG A 65 5.94 -11.11 -4.89
C ARG A 65 6.28 -9.84 -5.69
N LEU A 66 7.03 -8.92 -5.10
CA LEU A 66 7.41 -7.65 -5.74
C LEU A 66 8.94 -7.49 -5.75
N PRO A 67 9.49 -6.76 -6.73
CA PRO A 67 10.88 -6.31 -6.66
C PRO A 67 11.15 -5.51 -5.40
N GLN A 68 12.33 -5.68 -4.80
CA GLN A 68 12.73 -4.97 -3.58
C GLN A 68 12.61 -3.46 -3.71
N THR A 69 13.00 -2.90 -4.88
CA THR A 69 12.90 -1.46 -5.17
C THR A 69 11.47 -0.92 -5.11
N ALA A 70 10.50 -1.69 -5.59
CA ALA A 70 9.08 -1.32 -5.53
C ALA A 70 8.54 -1.38 -4.10
N ASN A 71 8.95 -2.39 -3.33
CA ASN A 71 8.57 -2.51 -1.92
C ASN A 71 9.11 -1.34 -1.09
N THR A 72 10.39 -0.98 -1.22
CA THR A 72 10.98 0.18 -0.56
C THR A 72 10.30 1.49 -0.97
N THR A 73 9.92 1.63 -2.24
CA THR A 73 9.17 2.80 -2.71
C THR A 73 7.78 2.88 -2.06
N GLY A 74 7.10 1.75 -1.90
CA GLY A 74 5.82 1.66 -1.21
C GLY A 74 5.92 2.01 0.28
N LEU A 75 6.95 1.49 0.96
CA LEU A 75 7.24 1.80 2.37
C LEU A 75 7.51 3.29 2.58
N ARG A 76 8.34 3.91 1.75
CA ARG A 76 8.63 5.35 1.87
C ARG A 76 7.38 6.22 1.68
N LYS A 77 6.55 5.92 0.68
CA LYS A 77 5.26 6.61 0.48
C LYS A 77 4.32 6.46 1.67
N ALA A 78 4.30 5.27 2.28
CA ALA A 78 3.51 5.01 3.48
C ALA A 78 3.97 5.87 4.67
N GLN A 79 5.28 6.03 4.84
CA GLN A 79 5.85 6.92 5.85
C GLN A 79 5.54 8.40 5.56
N GLU A 80 5.71 8.86 4.31
CA GLU A 80 5.39 10.24 3.88
C GLU A 80 3.92 10.60 4.17
N MET A 81 3.00 9.68 3.86
CA MET A 81 1.56 9.84 4.10
C MET A 81 1.14 9.48 5.53
N ARG A 82 2.09 9.11 6.39
CA ARG A 82 1.88 8.61 7.77
C ARG A 82 0.79 7.54 7.87
N THR A 83 0.68 6.69 6.85
CA THR A 83 -0.31 5.62 6.72
C THR A 83 0.39 4.28 6.78
N PHE A 84 0.24 3.55 7.88
CA PHE A 84 1.01 2.33 8.14
C PHE A 84 0.18 1.06 7.94
N ILE A 85 -0.50 0.96 6.79
CA ILE A 85 -1.37 -0.15 6.42
C ILE A 85 -0.75 -0.90 5.24
N ALA A 86 -0.70 -2.23 5.32
CA ALA A 86 -0.08 -3.10 4.32
C ALA A 86 -0.70 -2.94 2.92
N ASP A 87 -2.02 -2.79 2.83
CA ASP A 87 -2.71 -2.58 1.56
C ASP A 87 -2.33 -1.24 0.90
N TYR A 88 -2.07 -0.19 1.68
CA TYR A 88 -1.55 1.07 1.12
C TYR A 88 -0.15 0.87 0.53
N VAL A 89 0.75 0.20 1.25
CA VAL A 89 2.10 -0.14 0.77
C VAL A 89 2.02 -0.95 -0.52
N LYS A 90 1.10 -1.92 -0.61
CA LYS A 90 0.83 -2.73 -1.80
C LYS A 90 0.39 -1.89 -3.00
N ILE A 91 -0.53 -0.95 -2.82
CA ILE A 91 -0.99 -0.05 -3.89
C ILE A 91 0.17 0.84 -4.34
N ALA A 92 0.87 1.47 -3.39
CA ALA A 92 1.98 2.37 -3.67
C ALA A 92 3.15 1.67 -4.38
N ALA A 93 3.51 0.46 -3.93
CA ALA A 93 4.55 -0.35 -4.54
C ALA A 93 4.17 -0.79 -5.96
N ARG A 94 2.94 -1.27 -6.19
CA ARG A 94 2.48 -1.64 -7.53
C ARG A 94 2.40 -0.44 -8.47
N SER A 95 1.91 0.69 -8.00
CA SER A 95 1.89 1.95 -8.76
C SER A 95 3.29 2.36 -9.20
N SER A 96 4.32 2.10 -8.39
CA SER A 96 5.72 2.38 -8.77
C SER A 96 6.22 1.51 -9.93
N LEU A 97 5.71 0.29 -10.08
CA LEU A 97 6.03 -0.61 -11.20
C LEU A 97 5.33 -0.19 -12.49
N VAL A 98 4.18 0.46 -12.38
CA VAL A 98 3.40 0.97 -13.52
C VAL A 98 3.99 2.27 -14.08
N ARG A 99 5.07 2.82 -13.49
CA ARG A 99 5.87 3.91 -14.10
C ARG A 99 6.73 3.40 -15.26
N GLY A 100 6.03 2.87 -16.24
CA GLY A 100 6.37 2.66 -17.65
C GLY A 100 5.13 2.83 -18.54
N ALA A 101 3.95 3.11 -17.97
CA ALA A 101 2.85 3.67 -18.71
C ALA A 101 3.23 5.10 -19.07
N THR A 102 3.72 5.27 -20.29
CA THR A 102 3.73 6.49 -21.09
C THR A 102 2.78 7.52 -20.48
N LEU A 103 3.31 8.68 -20.08
CA LEU A 103 2.48 9.85 -19.82
C LEU A 103 1.42 9.86 -20.92
N LEU A 104 0.13 9.78 -20.56
CA LEU A 104 -0.96 9.98 -21.51
C LEU A 104 -0.87 11.44 -21.96
N LYS A 105 0.11 11.72 -22.84
CA LYS A 105 0.35 13.02 -23.47
C LYS A 105 -0.80 13.40 -24.40
N GLU A 106 -1.70 12.45 -24.65
CA GLU A 106 -2.85 12.56 -25.54
C GLU A 106 -4.11 12.00 -24.86
N VAL A 107 -4.43 12.47 -23.64
CA VAL A 107 -5.85 12.41 -23.24
C VAL A 107 -6.54 13.55 -23.99
N PRO A 108 -7.42 13.28 -24.97
CA PRO A 108 -8.19 14.36 -25.57
C PRO A 108 -9.02 15.00 -24.47
N ILE A 109 -8.88 16.31 -24.30
CA ILE A 109 -9.76 17.10 -23.45
C ILE A 109 -11.14 16.99 -24.09
N ILE A 110 -12.01 16.16 -23.52
CA ILE A 110 -13.42 16.15 -23.86
C ILE A 110 -13.98 17.45 -23.27
N THR A 111 -14.01 18.52 -24.08
CA THR A 111 -14.84 19.68 -23.76
C THR A 111 -16.28 19.21 -23.88
N SER A 112 -16.92 18.96 -22.73
CA SER A 112 -18.35 18.73 -22.70
C SER A 112 -19.03 19.94 -23.35
N PRO A 113 -19.94 19.77 -24.31
CA PRO A 113 -20.69 20.90 -24.86
C PRO A 113 -21.39 21.62 -23.71
N GLU A 114 -21.39 22.95 -23.76
CA GLU A 114 -22.06 23.81 -22.78
C GLU A 114 -23.50 23.31 -22.59
N VAL A 115 -23.82 22.91 -21.37
CA VAL A 115 -25.12 22.33 -21.06
C VAL A 115 -26.14 23.47 -21.08
N ASP A 116 -26.86 23.60 -22.19
CA ASP A 116 -27.96 24.55 -22.33
C ASP A 116 -29.17 24.09 -21.49
N ILE A 117 -29.25 24.64 -20.28
CA ILE A 117 -30.32 24.37 -19.31
C ILE A 117 -31.70 24.85 -19.78
N THR A 118 -31.75 25.78 -20.74
CA THR A 118 -33.00 26.31 -21.34
C THR A 118 -33.77 25.24 -22.12
N ARG A 119 -33.10 24.13 -22.48
CA ARG A 119 -33.73 22.96 -23.12
C ARG A 119 -34.56 22.11 -22.15
N TYR A 120 -34.43 22.28 -20.84
CA TYR A 120 -35.21 21.51 -19.87
C TYR A 120 -36.59 22.11 -19.57
N ASP A 121 -36.80 23.40 -19.85
CA ASP A 121 -38.07 24.07 -19.59
C ASP A 121 -39.21 23.51 -20.46
N VAL A 122 -38.90 23.13 -21.70
CA VAL A 122 -39.88 22.51 -22.63
C VAL A 122 -40.37 21.12 -22.18
N LEU A 123 -39.68 20.47 -21.24
CA LEU A 123 -40.11 19.17 -20.70
C LEU A 123 -41.12 19.31 -19.54
N PHE A 124 -41.20 20.48 -18.92
CA PHE A 124 -42.17 20.76 -17.85
C PHE A 124 -43.52 21.28 -18.38
N GLU A 125 -43.55 21.91 -19.55
CA GLU A 125 -44.80 22.45 -20.11
C GLU A 125 -45.69 21.42 -20.81
N ALA A 126 -45.15 20.25 -21.19
CA ALA A 126 -45.92 19.20 -21.87
C ALA A 126 -46.86 18.38 -20.96
N ARG A 127 -46.99 18.74 -19.67
CA ARG A 127 -47.84 18.04 -18.67
C ARG A 127 -48.87 18.93 -17.95
N SER A 128 -49.25 20.07 -18.55
CA SER A 128 -50.34 20.93 -18.02
C SER A 128 -51.58 20.85 -18.90
#